data_AF-A0A1M5RPP3-F1
#
_entry.id   AF-A0A1M5RPP3-F1
#
_cell.length_a   1.000
_cell.length_b   1.000
_cell.length_c   1.000
_cell.angle_alpha   90.00
_cell.angle_beta   90.00
_cell.angle_gamma   90.00
#
_symmetry.space_group_name_H-M   'P 1'
#
loop_
_entity.id
_entity.type
_entity.pdbx_description
1 polymer ?
#
loop_
_entity_poly.entity_id
_entity_poly.type
_entity_poly.pdbx_seq_one_letter_code
_entity_poly.pdbx_strand_id
1 'polypeptide(L)'
;MKYYSIGQFAQLIGKAEQTLRNWDKKGVLKPAYIAPSGFRYYSQEQLNHFLGIKNIKSERKVIGYCRVSSNKQKDDLKRQVQYVKEYMIAKGYQFEI
;
A
#
# COMPACT_ATOMS: atom_id res chain seq x y z
N MET A 1 -16.86 0.25 6.51
CA MET A 1 -15.64 -0.50 6.90
C MET A 1 -16.00 -1.96 7.11
N LYS A 2 -15.21 -2.90 6.58
CA LYS A 2 -15.45 -4.35 6.76
C LYS A 2 -14.75 -4.83 8.02
N TYR A 3 -15.45 -5.63 8.82
CA TYR A 3 -14.94 -6.27 10.03
C TYR A 3 -14.96 -7.79 9.90
N TYR A 4 -14.05 -8.43 10.63
CA TYR A 4 -13.85 -9.86 10.66
C TYR A 4 -13.96 -10.34 12.10
N SER A 5 -14.67 -11.45 12.32
CA SER A 5 -14.60 -12.14 13.61
C SER A 5 -13.18 -12.65 13.85
N ILE A 6 -12.85 -12.96 15.11
CA ILE A 6 -11.53 -13.52 15.46
C ILE A 6 -11.16 -14.75 14.62
N GLY A 7 -12.10 -15.66 14.36
CA GLY A 7 -11.89 -16.85 13.53
C GLY A 7 -11.62 -16.51 12.06
N GLN A 8 -12.43 -15.62 11.48
CA GLN A 8 -12.23 -15.15 10.11
C GLN A 8 -10.87 -14.47 9.93
N PHE A 9 -10.51 -13.58 10.87
CA PHE A 9 -9.23 -12.88 10.82
C PHE A 9 -8.06 -13.84 10.97
N ALA A 10 -8.14 -14.78 11.92
CA ALA A 10 -7.14 -15.82 12.15
C ALA A 10 -6.86 -16.64 10.89
N GLN A 11 -7.93 -17.07 10.21
CA GLN A 11 -7.84 -17.80 8.95
C GLN A 11 -7.15 -16.97 7.86
N LEU A 12 -7.49 -15.69 7.71
CA LEU A 12 -6.91 -14.80 6.70
C LEU A 12 -5.42 -14.54 6.89
N ILE A 13 -4.94 -14.53 8.14
CA ILE A 13 -3.52 -14.31 8.45
C ILE A 13 -2.73 -15.62 8.69
N GLY A 14 -3.38 -16.79 8.53
CA GLY A 14 -2.75 -18.09 8.76
C GLY A 14 -2.31 -18.32 10.21
N LYS A 15 -3.11 -17.89 11.19
CA LYS A 15 -2.85 -18.09 12.63
C LYS A 15 -4.03 -18.76 13.32
N ALA A 16 -3.80 -19.27 14.52
CA ALA A 16 -4.87 -19.76 15.39
C ALA A 16 -5.57 -18.60 16.12
N GLU A 17 -6.85 -18.76 16.44
CA GLU A 17 -7.60 -17.77 17.24
C GLU A 17 -6.93 -17.49 18.60
N GLN A 18 -6.33 -18.51 19.22
CA GLN A 18 -5.62 -18.37 20.48
C GLN A 18 -4.42 -17.41 20.37
N THR A 19 -3.75 -17.39 19.22
CA THR A 19 -2.66 -16.45 18.94
C THR A 19 -3.17 -15.01 19.01
N LEU A 20 -4.32 -14.72 18.41
CA LEU A 20 -4.95 -13.40 18.45
C LEU A 20 -5.36 -12.99 19.86
N ARG A 21 -5.90 -13.92 20.67
CA ARG A 21 -6.21 -13.67 22.10
C ARG A 21 -4.96 -13.33 22.91
N ASN A 22 -3.86 -14.05 22.65
CA ASN A 22 -2.58 -13.79 23.30
C ASN A 22 -2.00 -12.43 22.88
N TRP A 23 -2.12 -12.05 21.62
CA TRP A 23 -1.69 -10.75 21.12
C TRP A 23 -2.50 -9.59 21.70
N ASP A 24 -3.81 -9.74 21.84
CA ASP A 24 -4.65 -8.76 22.54
C ASP A 24 -4.16 -8.58 23.99
N LYS A 25 -3.97 -9.67 24.74
CA LYS A 25 -3.46 -9.62 26.12
C LYS A 25 -2.08 -8.94 26.22
N LYS A 26 -1.19 -9.22 25.27
CA LYS A 26 0.18 -8.65 25.22
C LYS A 26 0.25 -7.25 24.61
N GLY A 27 -0.86 -6.72 24.06
CA GLY A 27 -0.87 -5.42 23.37
C GLY A 27 -0.23 -5.42 21.98
N VAL A 28 0.10 -6.59 21.42
CA VAL A 28 0.72 -6.72 20.08
C VAL A 28 -0.27 -6.39 18.97
N LEU A 29 -1.51 -6.84 19.11
CA LEU A 29 -2.59 -6.54 18.17
C LEU A 29 -3.90 -6.48 18.95
N LYS A 30 -4.42 -5.26 19.14
CA LYS A 30 -5.73 -5.04 19.76
C LYS A 30 -6.85 -5.24 18.74
N PRO A 31 -8.00 -5.81 19.11
CA PRO A 31 -9.18 -5.82 18.23
C PRO A 31 -9.63 -4.39 17.93
N ALA A 32 -10.17 -4.16 16.73
CA ALA A 32 -10.72 -2.86 16.35
C ALA A 32 -11.94 -2.48 17.20
N TYR A 33 -12.76 -3.47 17.56
CA TYR A 33 -13.77 -3.31 18.60
C TYR A 33 -14.09 -4.64 19.29
N ILE A 34 -14.64 -4.53 20.50
CA ILE A 34 -15.15 -5.66 21.28
C ILE A 34 -16.66 -5.46 21.42
N ALA A 35 -17.44 -6.42 20.97
CA ALA A 35 -18.89 -6.39 21.12
C ALA A 35 -19.28 -6.52 22.61
N PRO A 36 -20.49 -6.09 23.01
CA PRO A 36 -20.98 -6.27 24.38
C PRO A 36 -20.93 -7.73 24.87
N SER A 37 -21.06 -8.68 23.95
CA SER A 37 -20.91 -10.12 24.22
C SER A 37 -19.47 -10.59 24.47
N GLY A 38 -18.48 -9.70 24.39
CA GLY A 38 -17.05 -10.02 24.53
C GLY A 38 -16.39 -10.55 23.25
N PHE A 39 -17.13 -10.60 22.13
CA PHE A 39 -16.59 -11.02 20.84
C PHE A 39 -15.64 -9.96 20.26
N ARG A 40 -14.49 -10.43 19.76
CA ARG A 40 -13.45 -9.59 19.16
C ARG A 40 -13.63 -9.49 17.66
N TYR A 41 -13.54 -8.27 17.16
CA TYR A 41 -13.60 -7.98 15.75
C TYR A 41 -12.38 -7.18 15.29
N TYR A 42 -11.89 -7.53 14.11
CA TYR A 42 -10.71 -6.93 13.50
C TYR A 42 -11.11 -6.25 12.19
N SER A 43 -10.52 -5.09 11.90
CA SER A 43 -10.89 -4.33 10.70
C SER A 43 -10.11 -4.78 9.46
N GLN A 44 -10.64 -4.45 8.27
CA GLN A 44 -9.91 -4.59 7.02
C GLN A 44 -8.56 -3.86 7.04
N GLU A 45 -8.47 -2.71 7.70
CA GLU A 45 -7.24 -1.93 7.80
C GLU A 45 -6.17 -2.66 8.62
N GLN A 46 -6.56 -3.31 9.71
CA GLN A 46 -5.65 -4.17 10.48
C GLN A 46 -5.18 -5.37 9.68
N LEU A 47 -6.05 -5.96 8.86
CA LEU A 47 -5.69 -7.05 7.97
C LEU A 47 -4.67 -6.59 6.93
N ASN A 48 -4.93 -5.45 6.29
CA ASN A 48 -4.05 -4.83 5.31
C ASN A 48 -2.68 -4.52 5.91
N HIS A 49 -2.66 -3.91 7.10
CA HIS A 49 -1.44 -3.64 7.84
C HIS A 49 -0.66 -4.93 8.16
N PHE A 50 -1.34 -5.97 8.64
CA PHE A 50 -0.72 -7.24 8.99
C PHE A 50 -0.13 -7.97 7.77
N LEU A 51 -0.86 -7.96 6.65
CA LEU A 51 -0.41 -8.59 5.40
C LEU A 51 0.63 -7.74 4.63
N GLY A 52 1.04 -6.59 5.17
CA GLY A 52 1.93 -5.65 4.46
C GLY A 52 1.29 -5.07 3.20
N ILE A 53 -0.02 -5.25 3.02
CA ILE A 53 -0.82 -4.59 2.00
C ILE A 53 -0.98 -3.15 2.48
N LYS A 54 0.07 -2.35 2.32
CA LYS A 54 -0.11 -0.89 2.26
C LYS A 54 -1.19 -0.69 1.22
N ASN A 55 -2.29 -0.03 1.56
CA ASN A 55 -3.24 0.41 0.54
C ASN A 55 -2.40 1.14 -0.51
N ILE A 56 -2.18 0.51 -1.67
CA ILE A 56 -1.49 1.11 -2.81
C ILE A 56 -2.49 2.06 -3.47
N LYS A 57 -2.96 3.02 -2.67
CA LYS A 57 -3.45 4.32 -3.08
C LYS A 57 -2.49 5.39 -2.56
N SER A 58 -1.21 5.04 -2.35
CA SER A 58 -0.21 6.09 -2.57
C SER A 58 -0.29 6.37 -4.06
N GLU A 59 -0.75 7.55 -4.44
CA GLU A 59 -0.53 8.13 -5.77
C GLU A 59 0.97 8.09 -6.05
N ARG A 60 1.47 6.95 -6.54
CA ARG A 60 2.89 6.79 -6.85
C ARG A 60 3.10 7.48 -8.16
N LYS A 61 3.82 8.59 -8.11
CA LYS A 61 4.33 9.22 -9.32
C LYS A 61 5.39 8.32 -9.94
N VAL A 62 5.26 8.06 -11.23
CA VAL A 62 6.33 7.50 -12.06
C VAL A 62 7.35 8.62 -12.31
N ILE A 63 8.64 8.36 -12.13
CA ILE A 63 9.71 9.34 -12.40
C ILE A 63 10.35 9.04 -13.75
N GLY A 64 10.28 9.99 -14.68
CA GLY A 64 10.91 9.92 -15.98
C GLY A 64 12.32 10.51 -15.95
N TYR A 65 13.35 9.69 -16.03
CA TYR A 65 14.73 10.18 -16.05
C TYR A 65 15.23 10.42 -17.48
N CYS A 66 15.68 11.65 -17.77
CA CYS A 66 16.26 12.03 -19.06
C CYS A 66 17.72 12.48 -18.89
N ARG A 67 18.62 12.07 -19.80
CA ARG A 67 20.03 12.50 -19.78
C ARG A 67 20.64 12.56 -21.17
N VAL A 68 21.65 13.43 -21.31
CA VAL A 68 22.52 13.50 -22.51
C VAL A 68 23.96 13.18 -22.14
N SER A 69 24.72 12.63 -23.09
CA SER A 69 26.09 12.17 -22.86
C SER A 69 27.09 13.32 -22.68
N SER A 70 26.79 14.52 -23.19
CA SER A 70 27.64 15.69 -23.04
C SER A 70 26.83 16.99 -22.95
N ASN A 71 27.40 18.02 -22.34
CA ASN A 71 26.76 19.33 -22.22
C ASN A 71 26.52 20.01 -23.59
N LYS A 72 27.27 19.62 -24.63
CA LYS A 72 27.07 20.10 -26.01
C LYS A 72 25.71 19.69 -26.58
N GLN A 73 25.08 18.64 -26.04
CA GLN A 73 23.79 18.11 -26.49
C GLN A 73 22.63 18.60 -25.62
N LYS A 74 22.80 19.69 -24.86
CA LYS A 74 21.78 20.20 -23.93
C LYS A 74 20.45 20.49 -24.62
N ASP A 75 20.46 20.92 -25.88
CA ASP A 75 19.22 21.14 -26.62
C ASP A 75 18.48 19.85 -27.00
N ASP A 76 19.20 18.73 -27.14
CA ASP A 76 18.57 17.41 -27.34
C ASP A 76 17.90 16.89 -26.07
N LEU A 77 18.38 17.30 -24.89
CA LEU A 77 17.73 16.95 -23.62
C LEU A 77 16.29 17.45 -23.57
N LYS A 78 16.02 18.65 -24.10
CA LYS A 78 14.65 19.19 -24.18
C LYS A 78 13.74 18.30 -25.03
N ARG A 79 14.26 17.79 -26.16
CA ARG A 79 13.53 16.86 -27.03
C ARG A 79 13.28 15.51 -26.35
N GLN A 80 14.27 14.97 -25.63
CA GLN A 80 14.09 13.74 -24.86
C GLN A 80 13.00 13.88 -23.78
N VAL A 81 13.03 14.97 -23.01
CA VAL A 81 12.01 15.28 -22.00
C VAL A 81 10.61 15.32 -22.62
N GLN A 82 10.46 15.98 -23.78
CA GLN A 82 9.18 16.07 -24.47
C GLN A 82 8.66 14.69 -24.91
N TYR A 83 9.49 13.86 -25.53
CA TYR A 83 9.07 12.53 -25.97
C TYR A 83 8.70 11.59 -24.82
N VAL A 84 9.46 11.63 -23.71
CA VAL A 84 9.11 10.86 -22.51
C VAL A 84 7.79 11.34 -21.93
N LYS A 85 7.54 12.65 -21.93
CA LYS A 85 6.28 13.25 -21.47
C LYS A 85 5.09 12.77 -22.28
N GLU A 86 5.18 12.84 -23.60
CA GLU A 86 4.12 12.38 -24.51
C GLU A 86 3.83 10.89 -24.34
N TYR A 87 4.87 10.06 -24.24
CA TYR A 87 4.72 8.63 -23.96
C TYR A 87 3.99 8.37 -22.64
N MET A 88 4.39 9.06 -21.56
CA MET A 88 3.80 8.86 -20.24
C MET A 88 2.35 9.36 -20.17
N ILE A 89 2.02 10.46 -20.85
CA ILE A 89 0.64 10.95 -21.01
C ILE A 89 -0.20 9.91 -21.76
N ALA A 90 0.29 9.40 -22.90
CA ALA A 90 -0.44 8.42 -23.70
C ALA A 90 -0.71 7.10 -22.95
N LYS A 91 0.16 6.73 -22.00
CA LYS A 91 -0.02 5.56 -21.13
C LYS A 91 -0.91 5.82 -19.91
N GLY A 92 -1.30 7.07 -19.65
CA GLY A 92 -2.14 7.43 -18.51
C GLY A 92 -1.42 7.34 -17.16
N TYR A 93 -0.10 7.50 -17.14
CA TYR A 93 0.64 7.53 -15.88
C TYR A 93 0.40 8.85 -15.13
N GLN A 94 0.41 8.79 -13.80
CA GLN A 94 0.67 9.95 -12.96
C GLN A 94 2.19 10.04 -12.81
N PHE A 95 2.83 11.10 -13.32
CA PHE A 95 4.29 11.13 -13.44
C PHE A 95 4.91 12.52 -13.23
N GLU A 96 6.22 12.52 -13.05
CA GLU A 96 7.11 13.69 -12.99
C GLU A 96 8.38 13.36 -13.81
N ILE A 97 8.96 14.33 -14.52
CA ILE A 97 10.16 14.15 -15.35
C ILE A 97 11.26 15.04 -14.80
#